data_AF-A0A1M6KLM1-F1
#
_entry.id   AF-A0A1M6KLM1-F1
#
_cell.length_a   1.000
_cell.length_b   1.000
_cell.length_c   1.000
_cell.angle_alpha   90.00
_cell.angle_beta   90.00
_cell.angle_gamma   90.00
#
_symmetry.space_group_name_H-M   'P 1'
#
loop_
_entity.id
_entity.type
_entity.pdbx_description
1 polymer ?
#
loop_
_entity_poly.entity_id
_entity_poly.type
_entity_poly.pdbx_seq_one_letter_code
_entity_poly.pdbx_strand_id
1 'polypeptide(L)'
;MEVSKHALKRWRERVNPDAGPERAQSEMLKGLEQAIRVYDELDNAYFIKDNILFIVKDEVVVTVVNLDFGFSEDINRVICRMQTERLLELKKKLEEAQEQAQQHISAINDRLAVLDSEKAEVEARLQEICSKRRKLELAREEVEKGLEALRKQYAAEFSKLKYSLDFRLETVRKNA
;
A
#
# COMPACT_ATOMS: atom_id res chain seq x y z
N MET A 1 13.03 33.57 16.56
CA MET A 1 12.30 33.92 15.32
C MET A 1 12.93 35.18 14.73
N GLU A 2 13.54 35.06 13.56
CA GLU A 2 14.26 36.16 12.90
C GLU A 2 13.47 36.68 11.69
N VAL A 3 13.77 37.90 11.24
CA VAL A 3 13.15 38.49 10.05
C VAL A 3 14.24 38.78 9.03
N SER A 4 14.06 38.31 7.81
CA SER A 4 15.05 38.51 6.75
C SER A 4 15.10 39.99 6.32
N LYS A 5 16.26 40.43 5.84
CA LYS A 5 16.40 41.77 5.23
C LYS A 5 15.41 41.99 4.08
N HIS A 6 15.09 40.92 3.34
CA HIS A 6 14.11 40.98 2.26
C HIS A 6 12.70 41.26 2.80
N ALA A 7 12.30 40.56 3.86
CA ALA A 7 10.98 40.74 4.45
C ALA A 7 10.80 42.13 5.06
N LEU A 8 11.83 42.67 5.75
CA LEU A 8 11.82 44.05 6.25
C LEU A 8 11.65 45.07 5.11
N LYS A 9 12.35 44.87 4.00
CA LYS A 9 12.20 45.72 2.81
C LYS A 9 10.77 45.67 2.27
N ARG A 10 10.18 44.48 2.15
CA ARG A 10 8.81 44.30 1.66
C ARG A 10 7.75 44.89 2.58
N TRP A 11 7.92 44.77 3.90
CA TRP A 11 7.03 45.38 4.88
C TRP A 11 6.97 46.89 4.71
N ARG A 12 8.13 47.53 4.58
CA ARG A 12 8.21 48.97 4.37
C ARG A 12 7.65 49.41 3.01
N GLU A 13 7.90 48.64 1.96
CA GLU A 13 7.37 48.97 0.63
C GLU A 13 5.83 48.85 0.53
N ARG A 14 5.21 47.92 1.28
CA ARG A 14 3.85 47.45 0.98
C ARG A 14 2.86 47.48 2.14
N VAL A 15 3.35 47.61 3.36
CA VAL A 15 2.53 47.55 4.58
C VAL A 15 2.64 48.84 5.37
N ASN A 16 3.87 49.28 5.69
CA ASN A 16 4.09 50.49 6.48
C ASN A 16 5.38 51.23 6.05
N PRO A 17 5.30 52.18 5.09
CA PRO A 17 6.45 52.93 4.58
C PRO A 17 7.22 53.74 5.63
N ASP A 18 6.49 54.24 6.64
CA ASP A 18 7.03 55.12 7.67
C ASP A 18 7.69 54.34 8.83
N ALA A 19 7.57 53.01 8.85
CA ALA A 19 8.22 52.19 9.86
C ALA A 19 9.74 52.16 9.66
N GLY A 20 10.49 52.53 10.70
CA GLY A 20 11.92 52.23 10.79
C GLY A 20 12.18 50.72 10.88
N PRO A 21 13.42 50.24 10.63
CA PRO A 21 13.73 48.80 10.59
C PRO A 21 13.32 48.01 11.84
N GLU A 22 13.62 48.53 13.04
CA GLU A 22 13.28 47.87 14.30
C GLU A 22 11.76 47.83 14.54
N ARG A 23 11.05 48.90 14.18
CA ARG A 23 9.59 48.98 14.28
C ARG A 23 8.92 48.00 13.32
N ALA A 24 9.38 47.95 12.07
CA ALA A 24 8.90 46.99 11.07
C ALA A 24 9.11 45.55 11.54
N GLN A 25 10.27 45.23 12.11
CA GLN A 25 10.55 43.90 12.67
C GLN A 25 9.59 43.56 13.82
N SER A 26 9.38 44.48 14.76
CA SER A 26 8.47 44.27 15.89
C SER A 26 7.02 44.09 15.44
N GLU A 27 6.55 44.91 14.50
CA GLU A 27 5.20 44.81 13.92
C GLU A 27 5.00 43.48 13.18
N MET A 28 6.00 43.02 12.43
CA MET A 28 5.96 41.74 11.74
C MET A 28 5.87 40.56 12.69
N LEU A 29 6.70 40.52 13.73
CA LEU A 29 6.70 39.42 14.69
C LEU A 29 5.38 39.37 15.47
N LYS A 30 4.86 40.53 15.92
CA LYS A 30 3.53 40.61 16.55
C LYS A 30 2.40 40.21 15.59
N GLY A 31 2.52 40.59 14.32
CA GLY A 31 1.59 40.19 13.27
C GLY A 31 1.57 38.68 13.08
N LEU A 32 2.75 38.06 13.05
CA LEU A 32 2.92 36.63 12.91
C LEU A 32 2.42 35.84 14.13
N GLU A 33 2.63 36.34 15.35
CA GLU A 33 2.08 35.75 16.57
C GLU A 33 0.55 35.65 16.56
N GLN A 34 -0.11 36.59 15.88
CA GLN A 34 -1.57 36.61 15.74
C GLN A 34 -2.05 35.97 14.43
N ALA A 35 -1.13 35.56 13.56
CA ALA A 35 -1.45 35.00 12.27
C ALA A 35 -1.84 33.52 12.39
N ILE A 36 -2.75 33.09 11.52
CA ILE A 36 -3.19 31.71 11.44
C ILE A 36 -2.32 30.98 10.44
N ARG A 37 -1.75 29.83 10.83
CA ARG A 37 -1.03 28.93 9.91
C ARG A 37 -2.04 28.25 8.99
N VAL A 38 -1.99 28.55 7.70
CA VAL A 38 -3.00 28.09 6.72
C VAL A 38 -2.50 26.95 5.85
N TYR A 39 -1.20 26.89 5.57
CA TYR A 39 -0.64 25.90 4.64
C TYR A 39 0.85 25.69 4.88
N ASP A 40 1.33 24.51 4.50
CA ASP A 40 2.73 24.11 4.56
C ASP A 40 3.13 23.53 3.20
N GLU A 41 4.23 24.03 2.64
CA GLU A 41 4.76 23.57 1.35
C GLU A 41 6.28 23.40 1.45
N LEU A 42 6.74 22.15 1.36
CA LEU A 42 8.16 21.80 1.50
C LEU A 42 8.72 22.36 2.83
N ASP A 43 9.60 23.37 2.74
CA ASP A 43 10.24 24.01 3.90
C ASP A 43 9.52 25.31 4.33
N ASN A 44 8.48 25.72 3.63
CA ASN A 44 7.79 26.98 3.86
C ASN A 44 6.48 26.77 4.61
N ALA A 45 6.30 27.54 5.67
CA ALA A 45 5.04 27.66 6.39
C ALA A 45 4.39 29.03 6.07
N TYR A 46 3.11 28.99 5.72
CA TYR A 46 2.32 30.16 5.32
C TYR A 46 1.35 30.55 6.43
N PHE A 47 1.42 31.81 6.85
CA PHE A 47 0.57 32.36 7.88
C PHE A 47 -0.18 33.59 7.38
N ILE A 48 -1.45 33.73 7.73
CA ILE A 48 -2.28 34.88 7.35
C ILE A 48 -2.78 35.60 8.57
N LYS A 49 -2.62 36.92 8.60
CA LYS A 49 -3.32 37.83 9.51
C LYS A 49 -3.94 38.96 8.70
N ASP A 50 -5.24 39.18 8.86
CA ASP A 50 -5.99 40.15 8.07
C ASP A 50 -5.78 39.89 6.57
N ASN A 51 -5.20 40.83 5.83
CA ASN A 51 -4.80 40.70 4.42
C ASN A 51 -3.28 40.61 4.24
N ILE A 52 -2.53 40.22 5.28
CA ILE A 52 -1.07 40.05 5.21
C ILE A 52 -0.73 38.58 5.28
N LEU A 53 -0.04 38.09 4.25
CA LEU A 53 0.54 36.76 4.18
C LEU A 53 2.01 36.80 4.59
N PHE A 54 2.37 36.00 5.57
CA PHE A 54 3.75 35.76 6.02
C PHE A 54 4.22 34.42 5.47
N ILE A 55 5.45 34.40 4.95
CA ILE A 55 6.12 33.18 4.50
C ILE A 55 7.33 32.96 5.41
N VAL A 56 7.30 31.86 6.15
CA VAL A 56 8.30 31.49 7.15
C VAL A 56 9.04 30.25 6.67
N LYS A 57 10.37 30.26 6.70
CA LYS A 57 11.22 29.11 6.44
C LYS A 57 12.22 28.97 7.58
N ASP A 58 12.35 27.79 8.16
CA ASP A 58 13.30 27.50 9.25
C ASP A 58 13.23 28.54 10.40
N GLU A 59 12.01 28.89 10.84
CA GLU A 59 11.74 29.92 11.87
C GLU A 59 12.14 31.37 11.52
N VAL A 60 12.46 31.62 10.25
CA VAL A 60 12.78 32.96 9.73
C VAL A 60 11.65 33.45 8.83
N VAL A 61 11.16 34.66 9.06
CA VAL A 61 10.23 35.32 8.14
C VAL A 61 11.00 35.74 6.89
N VAL A 62 10.83 35.01 5.80
CA VAL A 62 11.57 35.22 4.55
C VAL A 62 10.96 36.36 3.75
N THR A 63 9.63 36.44 3.72
CA THR A 63 8.91 37.50 3.02
C THR A 63 7.51 37.73 3.57
N VAL A 64 6.94 38.86 3.18
CA VAL A 64 5.56 39.27 3.48
C VAL A 64 4.89 39.78 2.22
N VAL A 65 3.60 39.50 2.10
CA VAL A 65 2.76 39.93 0.98
C VAL A 65 1.51 40.60 1.53
N ASN A 66 1.28 41.85 1.14
CA ASN A 66 -0.02 42.49 1.31
C ASN A 66 -0.93 41.99 0.18
N LEU A 67 -1.98 41.28 0.54
CA LEU A 67 -2.97 40.73 -0.38
C LEU A 67 -3.94 41.85 -0.75
N ASP A 68 -3.74 42.38 -1.96
CA ASP A 68 -4.58 43.41 -2.54
C ASP A 68 -5.26 42.87 -3.81
N PHE A 69 -6.59 42.86 -3.79
CA PHE A 69 -7.42 42.41 -4.91
C PHE A 69 -7.97 43.58 -5.74
N GLY A 70 -7.49 44.81 -5.51
CA GLY A 70 -7.98 46.02 -6.16
C GLY A 70 -9.21 46.64 -5.51
N PHE A 71 -9.56 46.22 -4.29
CA PHE A 71 -10.64 46.79 -3.49
C PHE A 71 -10.10 47.66 -2.34
N SER A 72 -11.01 48.30 -1.59
CA SER A 72 -10.62 48.96 -0.34
C SER A 72 -10.06 47.95 0.66
N GLU A 73 -9.25 48.45 1.61
CA GLU A 73 -8.58 47.61 2.60
C GLU A 73 -9.59 46.78 3.42
N ASP A 74 -10.72 47.37 3.82
CA ASP A 74 -11.77 46.65 4.55
C ASP A 74 -12.34 45.47 3.74
N ILE A 75 -12.54 45.66 2.43
CA ILE A 75 -13.04 44.60 1.55
C ILE A 75 -11.97 43.51 1.39
N ASN A 76 -10.70 43.88 1.16
CA ASN A 76 -9.61 42.93 1.04
C ASN A 76 -9.47 42.08 2.31
N ARG A 77 -9.61 42.68 3.51
CA ARG A 77 -9.61 41.97 4.80
C ARG A 77 -10.77 41.00 4.93
N VAL A 78 -11.98 41.40 4.52
CA VAL A 78 -13.15 40.50 4.52
C VAL A 78 -12.94 39.32 3.59
N ILE A 79 -12.42 39.55 2.38
CA ILE A 79 -12.11 38.48 1.41
C ILE A 79 -11.08 37.52 2.02
N CYS A 80 -9.97 38.02 2.56
CA CYS A 80 -8.93 37.19 3.15
C CYS A 80 -9.45 36.36 4.33
N ARG A 81 -10.28 36.95 5.19
CA ARG A 81 -10.92 36.22 6.30
C ARG A 81 -11.79 35.08 5.79
N MET A 82 -12.69 35.35 4.84
CA MET A 82 -13.57 34.32 4.27
C MET A 82 -12.78 33.18 3.61
N GLN A 83 -11.71 33.52 2.87
CA GLN A 83 -10.85 32.51 2.25
C GLN A 83 -10.08 31.70 3.29
N THR A 84 -9.60 32.35 4.35
CA THR A 84 -8.90 31.68 5.46
C THR A 84 -9.81 30.70 6.18
N GLU A 85 -11.04 31.12 6.51
CA GLU A 85 -12.06 30.23 7.11
C GLU A 85 -12.35 29.03 6.22
N ARG A 86 -12.48 29.25 4.91
CA ARG A 86 -12.70 28.17 3.94
C ARG A 86 -11.53 27.20 3.86
N LEU A 87 -10.29 27.70 3.89
CA LEU A 87 -9.09 26.86 3.91
C LEU A 87 -9.03 25.99 5.17
N LEU A 88 -9.35 26.55 6.33
CA LEU A 88 -9.38 25.79 7.59
C LEU A 88 -10.47 24.71 7.59
N GLU A 89 -11.65 25.02 7.06
CA GLU A 89 -12.73 24.03 6.91
C GLU A 89 -12.29 22.88 5.98
N LEU A 90 -11.67 23.20 4.84
CA LEU A 90 -11.16 22.20 3.90
C LEU A 90 -10.04 21.36 4.50
N LYS A 91 -9.13 21.98 5.25
CA LYS A 91 -8.05 21.29 5.96
C LYS A 91 -8.62 20.27 6.94
N LYS A 92 -9.61 20.66 7.76
CA LYS A 92 -10.28 19.75 8.69
C LYS A 92 -10.95 18.58 7.95
N LYS A 93 -11.68 18.86 6.87
CA LYS A 93 -12.33 17.81 6.06
C LYS A 93 -11.31 16.86 5.45
N LEU A 94 -10.16 17.38 5.01
CA LEU A 94 -9.07 16.56 4.48
C LEU A 94 -8.49 15.64 5.55
N GLU A 95 -8.21 16.17 6.74
CA GLU A 95 -7.71 15.40 7.90
C GLU A 95 -8.70 14.28 8.29
N GLU A 96 -9.99 14.60 8.41
CA GLU A 96 -11.05 13.62 8.70
C GLU A 96 -11.14 12.53 7.60
N ALA A 97 -11.08 12.93 6.33
CA ALA A 97 -11.12 11.99 5.20
C ALA A 97 -9.87 11.11 5.13
N GLN A 98 -8.69 11.65 5.45
CA GLN A 98 -7.44 10.89 5.51
C GLN A 98 -7.48 9.85 6.62
N GLU A 99 -7.97 10.21 7.80
CA GLU A 99 -8.10 9.27 8.92
C GLU A 99 -9.06 8.12 8.56
N GLN A 100 -10.24 8.45 8.01
CA GLN A 100 -11.19 7.44 7.55
C GLN A 100 -10.60 6.52 6.48
N ALA A 101 -9.93 7.10 5.47
CA ALA A 101 -9.28 6.32 4.42
C ALA A 101 -8.22 5.39 4.98
N GLN A 102 -7.40 5.86 5.94
CA GLN A 102 -6.36 5.06 6.57
C GLN A 102 -6.95 3.88 7.36
N GLN A 103 -8.03 4.11 8.11
CA GLN A 103 -8.74 3.04 8.83
C GLN A 103 -9.32 2.00 7.85
N HIS A 104 -9.92 2.44 6.75
CA HIS A 104 -10.45 1.55 5.72
C HIS A 104 -9.34 0.73 5.03
N ILE A 105 -8.21 1.36 4.70
CA ILE A 105 -7.05 0.67 4.12
C ILE A 105 -6.51 -0.38 5.09
N SER A 106 -6.38 -0.04 6.38
CA SER A 106 -5.94 -1.00 7.41
C SER A 106 -6.87 -2.22 7.46
N ALA A 107 -8.20 -1.99 7.51
CA ALA A 107 -9.17 -3.08 7.54
C ALA A 107 -9.15 -3.96 6.28
N ILE A 108 -8.87 -3.37 5.10
CA ILE A 108 -8.69 -4.13 3.85
C ILE A 108 -7.42 -4.98 3.93
N ASN A 109 -6.31 -4.42 4.42
CA ASN A 109 -5.05 -5.15 4.55
C ASN A 109 -5.18 -6.34 5.51
N ASP A 110 -5.88 -6.17 6.63
CA ASP A 110 -6.13 -7.26 7.59
C ASP A 110 -6.93 -8.39 6.92
N ARG A 111 -7.94 -8.05 6.11
CA ARG A 111 -8.73 -9.05 5.35
C ARG A 111 -7.89 -9.75 4.30
N LEU A 112 -7.02 -9.03 3.59
CA LEU A 112 -6.10 -9.62 2.62
C LEU A 112 -5.16 -10.62 3.30
N ALA A 113 -4.61 -10.28 4.47
CA ALA A 113 -3.74 -11.17 5.23
C ALA A 113 -4.45 -12.47 5.66
N VAL A 114 -5.72 -12.38 6.07
CA VAL A 114 -6.54 -13.56 6.39
C VAL A 114 -6.74 -14.43 5.14
N LEU A 115 -7.12 -13.83 4.00
CA LEU A 115 -7.32 -14.56 2.75
C LEU A 115 -6.04 -15.22 2.23
N ASP A 116 -4.89 -14.55 2.36
CA ASP A 116 -3.59 -15.12 1.99
C ASP A 116 -3.24 -16.32 2.87
N SER A 117 -3.55 -16.27 4.16
CA SER A 117 -3.38 -17.40 5.07
C SER A 117 -4.29 -18.58 4.70
N GLU A 118 -5.58 -18.32 4.41
CA GLU A 118 -6.53 -19.34 3.97
C GLU A 118 -6.08 -20.00 2.66
N LYS A 119 -5.60 -19.19 1.70
CA LYS A 119 -5.03 -19.67 0.45
C LYS A 119 -3.85 -20.61 0.69
N ALA A 120 -2.91 -20.23 1.55
CA ALA A 120 -1.75 -21.05 1.88
C ALA A 120 -2.16 -22.40 2.50
N GLU A 121 -3.18 -22.42 3.36
CA GLU A 121 -3.71 -23.65 3.95
C GLU A 121 -4.33 -24.57 2.89
N VAL A 122 -5.11 -24.01 1.97
CA VAL A 122 -5.72 -24.77 0.87
C VAL A 122 -4.66 -25.33 -0.08
N GLU A 123 -3.63 -24.56 -0.41
CA GLU A 123 -2.50 -25.01 -1.24
C GLU A 123 -1.73 -26.16 -0.57
N ALA A 124 -1.49 -26.09 0.73
CA ALA A 124 -0.85 -27.17 1.49
C ALA A 124 -1.68 -28.47 1.46
N ARG A 125 -3.00 -28.36 1.67
CA ARG A 125 -3.93 -29.50 1.57
C ARG A 125 -3.94 -30.11 0.17
N LEU A 126 -3.94 -29.27 -0.87
CA LEU A 126 -3.88 -29.72 -2.26
C LEU A 126 -2.58 -30.51 -2.52
N GLN A 127 -1.44 -30.01 -2.04
CA GLN A 127 -0.16 -30.69 -2.17
C GLN A 127 -0.14 -32.05 -1.46
N GLU A 128 -0.76 -32.15 -0.28
CA GLU A 128 -0.91 -33.41 0.45
C GLU A 128 -1.75 -34.42 -0.34
N ILE A 129 -2.89 -33.99 -0.88
CA ILE A 129 -3.77 -34.83 -1.71
C ILE A 129 -3.04 -35.31 -2.96
N CYS A 130 -2.33 -34.43 -3.66
CA CYS A 130 -1.52 -34.78 -4.83
C CYS A 130 -0.45 -35.83 -4.48
N SER A 131 0.19 -35.70 -3.32
CA SER A 131 1.18 -36.67 -2.85
C SER A 131 0.56 -38.03 -2.54
N LYS A 132 -0.62 -38.05 -1.89
CA LYS A 132 -1.40 -39.27 -1.62
C LYS A 132 -1.82 -39.97 -2.92
N ARG A 133 -2.32 -39.19 -3.89
CA ARG A 133 -2.69 -39.71 -5.21
C ARG A 133 -1.52 -40.37 -5.91
N ARG A 134 -0.35 -39.72 -5.93
CA ARG A 134 0.86 -40.27 -6.55
C ARG A 134 1.29 -41.59 -5.91
N LYS A 135 1.19 -41.72 -4.58
CA LYS A 135 1.47 -42.99 -3.88
C LYS A 135 0.51 -44.10 -4.31
N LEU A 136 -0.78 -43.78 -4.44
CA LEU A 136 -1.78 -44.75 -4.90
C LEU A 136 -1.57 -45.15 -6.36
N GLU A 137 -1.18 -44.22 -7.23
CA GLU A 137 -0.83 -44.51 -8.62
C GLU A 137 0.36 -45.48 -8.72
N LEU A 138 1.42 -45.26 -7.93
CA LEU A 138 2.56 -46.17 -7.87
C LEU A 138 2.18 -47.55 -7.31
N ALA A 139 1.41 -47.60 -6.23
CA ALA A 139 0.95 -48.87 -5.64
C ALA A 139 0.07 -49.65 -6.62
N ARG A 140 -0.79 -48.96 -7.38
CA ARG A 140 -1.58 -49.57 -8.45
C ARG A 140 -0.68 -50.17 -9.53
N GLU A 141 0.31 -49.42 -10.01
CA GLU A 141 1.24 -49.88 -11.04
C GLU A 141 2.04 -51.12 -10.59
N GLU A 142 2.46 -51.15 -9.32
CA GLU A 142 3.14 -52.30 -8.73
C GLU A 142 2.25 -53.55 -8.69
N VAL A 143 0.99 -53.40 -8.27
CA VAL A 143 0.00 -54.50 -8.28
C VAL A 143 -0.25 -55.00 -9.70
N GLU A 144 -0.41 -54.11 -10.68
CA GLU A 144 -0.59 -54.48 -12.09
C GLU A 144 0.62 -55.27 -12.61
N LYS A 145 1.85 -54.83 -12.31
CA LYS A 145 3.08 -55.55 -12.68
C LYS A 145 3.18 -56.93 -12.00
N GLY A 146 2.84 -57.02 -10.72
CA GLY A 146 2.84 -58.28 -9.98
C GLY A 146 1.85 -59.29 -10.55
N LEU A 147 0.65 -58.82 -10.93
CA LEU A 147 -0.38 -59.64 -11.53
C LEU A 147 0.06 -60.16 -12.92
N GLU A 148 0.69 -59.31 -13.73
CA GLU A 148 1.22 -59.71 -15.04
C GLU A 148 2.36 -60.73 -14.91
N ALA A 149 3.26 -60.56 -13.94
CA ALA A 149 4.32 -61.53 -13.65
C ALA A 149 3.74 -62.90 -13.23
N LEU A 150 2.73 -62.91 -12.35
CA LEU A 150 2.06 -64.12 -11.91
C LEU A 150 1.34 -64.83 -13.06
N ARG A 151 0.68 -64.09 -13.96
CA ARG A 151 0.06 -64.64 -15.18
C ARG A 151 1.09 -65.35 -16.06
N LYS A 152 2.26 -64.74 -16.27
CA LYS A 152 3.36 -65.34 -17.04
C LYS A 152 3.89 -66.61 -16.38
N GLN A 153 4.06 -66.60 -15.05
CA GLN A 153 4.48 -67.77 -14.29
C GLN A 153 3.47 -68.92 -14.38
N TYR A 154 2.18 -68.62 -14.21
CA TYR A 154 1.10 -69.59 -14.37
C TYR A 154 1.10 -70.23 -15.77
N ALA A 155 1.20 -69.40 -16.83
CA ALA A 155 1.24 -69.88 -18.20
C ALA A 155 2.48 -70.77 -18.47
N ALA A 156 3.62 -70.45 -17.88
CA ALA A 156 4.83 -71.26 -17.96
C ALA A 156 4.65 -72.62 -17.28
N GLU A 157 4.12 -72.67 -16.05
CA GLU A 157 3.87 -73.93 -15.34
C GLU A 157 2.83 -74.80 -16.06
N PHE A 158 1.74 -74.19 -16.55
CA PHE A 158 0.74 -74.89 -17.35
C PHE A 158 1.35 -75.49 -18.63
N SER A 159 2.26 -74.75 -19.29
CA SER A 159 2.92 -75.25 -20.49
C SER A 159 3.79 -76.47 -20.20
N LYS A 160 4.53 -76.49 -19.08
CA LYS A 160 5.30 -77.66 -18.64
C LYS A 160 4.41 -78.89 -18.43
N LEU A 161 3.25 -78.71 -17.77
CA LEU A 161 2.27 -79.79 -17.59
C LEU A 161 1.75 -80.31 -18.92
N LYS A 162 1.37 -79.41 -19.84
CA LYS A 162 0.91 -79.76 -21.18
C LYS A 162 1.95 -80.61 -21.92
N TYR A 163 3.20 -80.17 -21.98
CA TYR A 163 4.28 -80.92 -22.63
C TYR A 163 4.53 -82.29 -21.99
N SER A 164 4.47 -82.39 -20.65
CA SER A 164 4.60 -83.68 -19.97
C SER A 164 3.46 -84.64 -20.32
N LEU A 165 2.23 -84.14 -20.49
CA LEU A 165 1.07 -84.94 -20.88
C LEU A 165 1.19 -85.42 -22.33
N ASP A 166 1.54 -84.52 -23.24
CA ASP A 166 1.74 -84.81 -24.66
C ASP A 166 2.82 -85.88 -24.84
N PHE A 167 3.95 -85.76 -24.12
CA PHE A 167 5.03 -86.76 -24.14
C PHE A 167 4.56 -88.15 -23.69
N ARG A 168 3.78 -88.22 -22.59
CA ARG A 168 3.23 -89.50 -22.09
C ARG A 168 2.24 -90.12 -23.08
N LEU A 169 1.39 -89.31 -23.71
CA LEU A 169 0.44 -89.77 -24.71
C LEU A 169 1.14 -90.28 -25.98
N GLU A 170 2.22 -89.62 -26.42
CA GLU A 170 3.04 -90.09 -27.54
C GLU A 170 3.77 -91.40 -27.24
N THR A 171 4.30 -91.57 -26.02
CA THR A 171 4.96 -92.83 -25.62
C THR A 171 3.98 -93.99 -25.56
N VAL A 172 2.77 -93.76 -25.06
CA VAL A 172 1.70 -94.78 -25.10
C VAL A 172 1.31 -95.12 -26.53
N ARG A 173 1.18 -94.13 -27.43
CA ARG A 173 0.88 -94.36 -28.85
C ARG A 173 1.98 -95.07 -29.63
N LYS A 174 3.25 -94.95 -29.23
CA LYS A 174 4.39 -95.65 -29.86
C LYS A 174 4.60 -97.08 -29.35
N ASN A 175 4.05 -97.40 -28.18
CA ASN A 175 4.15 -98.71 -27.54
C ASN A 175 2.86 -99.55 -27.66
N ALA A 176 1.85 -99.03 -28.37
CA ALA A 176 0.62 -99.72 -28.74
C ALA A 176 0.66 -100.06 -30.24
#